data_AF-A0A660S027-F1
#
_entry.id   AF-A0A660S027-F1
#
_cell.length_a   1.000
_cell.length_b   1.000
_cell.length_c   1.000
_cell.angle_alpha   90.00
_cell.angle_beta   90.00
_cell.angle_gamma   90.00
#
_symmetry.space_group_name_H-M   'P 1'
#
loop_
_entity.id
_entity.type
_entity.pdbx_description
1 polymer ?
#
loop_
_entity_poly.entity_id
_entity_poly.type
_entity_poly.pdbx_seq_one_letter_code
_entity_poly.pdbx_strand_id
1 'polypeptide(L)' 'MRCPKCNYIFSEEIKVCPKCGADMGAVLEKLGYFPISSSKPFFTIDDFKEESSTNIIQTEEKSEETREIEFPYSSEEE' A
#
# COMPACT_ATOMS: atom_id res chain seq x y z
N MET A 1 14.86 7.84 0.26
CA MET A 1 16.09 7.40 -0.45
C MET A 1 17.33 8.21 -0.09
N ARG A 2 18.48 7.55 0.05
CA ARG A 2 19.79 8.19 0.33
C ARG A 2 20.72 8.02 -0.87
N CYS A 3 21.23 9.13 -1.41
CA CYS A 3 22.14 9.10 -2.54
C CYS A 3 23.50 8.48 -2.15
N PRO A 4 24.01 7.42 -2.81
CA PRO A 4 25.32 6.83 -2.51
C PRO A 4 26.51 7.74 -2.81
N LYS A 5 26.37 8.71 -3.74
CA LYS A 5 27.47 9.64 -4.09
C LYS A 5 27.65 10.81 -3.13
N CYS A 6 26.56 11.42 -2.65
CA CYS A 6 26.62 12.65 -1.86
C CYS A 6 25.91 12.56 -0.49
N ASN A 7 25.37 11.39 -0.15
CA ASN A 7 24.64 11.09 1.08
C ASN A 7 23.40 11.95 1.35
N TYR A 8 22.92 12.71 0.36
CA TYR A 8 21.70 13.49 0.49
C TYR A 8 20.48 12.57 0.58
N ILE A 9 19.55 12.91 1.48
CA ILE A 9 18.30 12.17 1.70
C ILE A 9 17.18 12.94 0.99
N PHE A 10 16.41 12.25 0.16
CA PHE A 10 15.33 12.83 -0.63
C PHE A 10 14.22 11.79 -0.90
N SER A 11 13.07 12.27 -1.37
CA SER A 11 11.89 11.46 -1.69
C SER A 11 12.19 10.43 -2.78
N GLU A 12 11.58 9.26 -2.67
CA GLU A 12 11.92 8.10 -3.51
C GLU A 12 11.38 8.25 -4.93
N GLU A 13 10.34 9.06 -5.11
CA GLU A 13 9.74 9.39 -6.41
C GLU A 13 10.70 10.08 -7.39
N ILE A 14 11.80 10.66 -6.88
CA ILE A 14 12.73 11.46 -7.68
C ILE A 14 13.81 10.55 -8.26
N LYS A 15 13.82 10.38 -9.59
CA LYS A 15 14.79 9.54 -10.30
C LYS A 15 16.22 10.09 -10.32
N VAL A 16 16.43 11.35 -9.95
CA VAL A 16 17.74 12.03 -10.01
C VAL A 16 18.00 12.76 -8.69
N CYS A 17 19.20 12.59 -8.12
CA CYS A 17 19.54 13.29 -6.89
C CYS A 17 19.62 14.82 -7.14
N PRO A 18 18.83 15.66 -6.43
CA PRO A 18 18.79 17.10 -6.67
C PRO A 18 20.09 17.82 -6.29
N LYS A 19 20.93 17.20 -5.45
CA LYS A 19 22.18 17.79 -4.98
C LYS A 19 23.38 17.51 -5.90
N CYS A 20 23.44 16.33 -6.50
CA CYS A 20 24.63 15.90 -7.28
C CYS A 20 24.32 15.48 -8.71
N GLY A 21 23.06 15.46 -9.13
CA GLY A 21 22.65 15.05 -10.47
C GLY A 21 22.86 13.56 -10.78
N ALA A 22 23.21 12.76 -9.78
CA ALA A 22 23.39 11.32 -9.98
C ALA A 22 22.04 10.65 -10.26
N ASP A 23 22.02 9.79 -11.28
CA ASP A 23 20.87 8.97 -11.63
C ASP A 23 20.63 7.92 -10.55
N MET A 24 19.41 7.92 -10.01
CA MET A 24 18.92 7.06 -8.96
C MET A 24 17.85 6.09 -9.49
N GLY A 25 17.54 6.14 -10.80
CA GLY A 25 16.55 5.28 -11.46
C GLY A 25 16.86 3.78 -11.30
N ALA A 26 18.14 3.39 -11.37
CA ALA A 26 18.55 2.00 -11.16
C ALA A 26 18.36 1.51 -9.70
N VAL A 27 18.36 2.41 -8.72
CA VAL A 27 18.06 2.07 -7.31
C VAL A 27 16.56 1.90 -7.11
N LEU A 28 15.76 2.76 -7.76
CA LEU A 28 14.30 2.63 -7.82
C LEU A 28 13.85 1.32 -8.45
N GLU A 29 14.50 0.90 -9.54
CA GLU A 29 14.21 -0.38 -10.20
C GLU A 29 14.50 -1.58 -9.28
N LYS A 30 15.57 -1.50 -8.47
CA LYS A 30 15.89 -2.53 -7.46
C LYS A 30 14.92 -2.60 -6.29
N LEU A 31 14.30 -1.49 -5.91
CA LEU A 31 13.30 -1.47 -4.83
C LEU A 31 11.97 -2.09 -5.26
N GLY A 32 11.81 -2.39 -6.55
CA GLY A 32 10.68 -3.12 -7.09
C GLY A 32 9.50 -2.21 -7.43
N TYR A 33 8.50 -2.83 -8.06
CA TYR A 33 7.25 -2.17 -8.44
C TYR A 33 6.37 -2.02 -7.21
N PHE A 34 6.18 -0.78 -6.74
CA PHE A 34 5.16 -0.50 -5.73
C PHE A 34 3.78 -0.63 -6.38
N PRO A 35 2.85 -1.41 -5.79
CA PRO A 35 1.51 -1.54 -6.34
C PRO A 35 0.83 -0.18 -6.37
N ILE A 36 0.09 0.07 -7.46
CA ILE A 36 -0.69 1.29 -7.62
C ILE A 36 -1.69 1.38 -6.47
N SER A 37 -1.76 2.52 -5.80
CA SER A 37 -2.75 2.75 -4.76
C SER A 37 -4.16 2.58 -5.33
N SER A 38 -5.02 1.86 -4.60
CA SER A 38 -6.42 1.71 -5.00
C SER A 38 -7.09 3.07 -5.11
N SER A 39 -7.89 3.27 -6.17
CA SER A 39 -8.69 4.49 -6.35
C SER A 39 -9.78 4.65 -5.30
N LYS A 40 -10.18 3.54 -4.64
CA LYS A 40 -11.20 3.52 -3.60
C LYS A 40 -10.56 3.15 -2.25
N PRO A 41 -10.89 3.86 -1.17
CA PRO A 41 -10.44 3.47 0.17
C PRO A 41 -11.07 2.14 0.55
N PHE A 42 -10.29 1.32 1.26
CA PHE A 42 -10.77 0.02 1.73
C PHE A 42 -11.82 0.16 2.85
N PHE A 43 -11.56 1.08 3.78
CA PHE A 43 -12.47 1.44 4.87
C PHE A 43 -13.28 2.69 4.55
N THR A 44 -14.52 2.69 5.02
CA THR A 44 -15.47 3.80 5.02
C THR A 44 -15.77 4.21 6.47
N ILE A 45 -16.37 5.39 6.65
CA ILE A 45 -16.74 5.89 7.99
C ILE A 45 -17.75 4.97 8.66
N ASP A 46 -18.56 4.25 7.87
CA ASP A 46 -19.55 3.29 8.38
C ASP A 46 -18.90 2.06 9.02
N ASP A 47 -17.70 1.65 8.58
CA ASP A 47 -16.97 0.51 9.15
C ASP A 47 -16.46 0.79 10.58
N PHE A 48 -16.38 2.07 10.97
CA PHE A 48 -15.99 2.49 12.32
C PHE A 48 -17.18 2.71 13.25
N LYS A 49 -18.41 2.56 12.75
CA LYS A 49 -19.60 2.62 13.61
C LYS A 49 -19.70 1.29 14.34
N GLU A 50 -19.29 1.29 15.60
CA GLU A 50 -19.64 0.20 16.51
C GLU A 50 -21.17 0.10 16.54
N GLU A 51 -21.70 -0.99 16.01
CA GLU A 51 -23.06 -1.39 16.34
C GLU A 51 -23.04 -1.70 17.82
N SER A 52 -23.59 -0.79 18.63
CA SER A 52 -23.75 -1.00 20.06
C SER A 52 -24.61 -2.25 20.24
N SER A 53 -23.97 -3.39 20.42
CA SER A 53 -24.61 -4.69 20.47
C SER A 53 -25.33 -4.86 21.81
N THR A 54 -26.49 -4.22 21.93
CA THR A 54 -27.53 -4.62 22.87
C THR A 54 -28.71 -5.12 22.06
N ASN A 55 -28.59 -6.32 21.50
CA ASN A 55 -29.54 -7.42 21.72
C ASN A 55 -29.14 -8.68 20.94
N ILE A 56 -29.03 -9.72 21.73
CA ILE A 56 -28.98 -11.16 21.46
C ILE A 56 -29.86 -11.58 20.26
N ILE A 57 -29.25 -12.32 19.33
CA ILE A 57 -29.83 -13.32 18.41
C ILE A 57 -31.10 -12.90 17.67
N GLN A 58 -30.96 -12.49 16.41
CA GLN A 58 -31.80 -13.01 15.33
C GLN A 58 -31.12 -12.80 13.96
N THR A 59 -31.16 -13.88 13.21
CA THR A 59 -30.70 -14.13 11.84
C THR A 59 -31.30 -13.15 10.84
N GLU A 60 -30.48 -12.43 10.08
CA GLU A 60 -30.81 -12.01 8.71
C GLU A 60 -29.55 -12.07 7.85
N GLU A 61 -29.66 -12.83 6.75
CA GLU A 61 -28.68 -13.00 5.69
C GLU A 61 -28.42 -11.65 5.01
N LYS A 62 -27.52 -10.85 5.55
CA LYS A 62 -26.99 -9.69 4.82
C LYS A 62 -25.69 -10.14 4.18
N SER A 63 -25.75 -10.37 2.87
CA SER A 63 -24.61 -10.63 2.00
C SER A 63 -23.67 -9.41 2.00
N GLU A 64 -22.93 -9.24 3.08
CA GLU A 64 -21.76 -8.37 3.08
C GLU A 64 -20.68 -9.23 2.45
N GLU A 65 -20.47 -9.04 1.14
CA GLU A 65 -19.29 -9.55 0.44
C GLU A 65 -18.08 -9.25 1.33
N THR A 66 -17.46 -10.29 1.89
CA THR A 66 -16.26 -10.14 2.70
C THR A 66 -15.23 -9.48 1.79
N ARG A 67 -14.90 -8.20 2.07
CA ARG A 67 -13.89 -7.46 1.32
C ARG A 67 -12.53 -8.02 1.73
N GLU A 68 -12.16 -9.16 1.17
CA GLU A 68 -10.88 -9.81 1.44
C GLU A 68 -9.78 -9.12 0.63
N ILE A 69 -8.66 -8.81 1.28
CA ILE A 69 -7.47 -8.29 0.59
C ILE A 69 -6.71 -9.50 0.08
N GLU A 70 -6.83 -9.78 -1.21
CA GLU A 70 -6.03 -10.80 -1.87
C GLU A 70 -4.59 -10.30 -2.01
N PHE A 71 -3.64 -11.03 -1.41
CA PHE A 71 -2.22 -10.82 -1.62
C PHE A 71 -1.74 -11.84 -2.66
N PRO A 72 -1.63 -11.49 -3.96
CA PRO A 72 -1.01 -12.36 -4.93
C PRO A 72 0.49 -12.46 -4.61
N TYR A 73 0.87 -13.41 -3.75
CA TYR A 73 2.26 -13.83 -3.65
C TYR A 73 2.56 -14.68 -4.87
N SER A 74 3.19 -14.08 -5.89
CA SER A 74 3.88 -14.85 -6.92
C SER A 74 5.11 -15.49 -6.28
N SER A 75 4.96 -16.71 -5.77
CA SER A 75 6.08 -17.58 -5.47
C SER A 75 6.68 -18.07 -6.79
N GLU A 76 7.45 -17.21 -7.45
CA GLU A 76 8.41 -17.68 -8.46
C GLU A 76 9.59 -18.29 -7.70
N GLU A 77 9.39 -19.53 -7.28
CA GLU A 77 10.47 -20.47 -6.97
C GLU A 77 11.01 -21.02 -8.30
N GLU A 78 12.25 -20.65 -8.64
CA GLU A 78 13.36 -21.54 -9.08
C GLU A 78 14.58 -20.75 -9.59
#